data_AF-A0A0R0CHG0-F1
#
_entry.id   AF-A0A0R0CHG0-F1
#
_cell.length_a   1.000
_cell.length_b   1.000
_cell.length_c   1.000
_cell.angle_alpha   90.00
_cell.angle_beta   90.00
_cell.angle_gamma   90.00
#
_symmetry.space_group_name_H-M   'P 1'
#
loop_
_entity.id
_entity.type
_entity.pdbx_description
1 polymer ?
#
loop_
_entity_poly.entity_id
_entity_poly.type
_entity_poly.pdbx_seq_one_letter_code
_entity_poly.pdbx_strand_id
1 'polypeptide(L)' 'MDTKLTRAELNDRLDDLKARAAIIAKSSPAGEQAQEVAGEAEVLEQYVATQDHRYFHDQVEAIIRDAGMVEPEAGNE' A
#
# COMPACT_ATOMS: atom_id res chain seq x y z
N MET A 1 4.60 20.76 14.96
CA MET A 1 3.43 19.90 15.25
C MET A 1 3.34 18.94 14.09
N ASP A 2 3.80 17.71 14.27
CA ASP A 2 3.56 16.63 13.31
C ASP A 2 2.11 16.18 13.49
N THR A 3 1.21 16.88 12.81
CA THR A 3 -0.21 16.53 12.85
C THR A 3 -0.37 15.23 12.08
N LYS A 4 -0.70 14.16 12.81
CA LYS A 4 -1.05 12.88 12.21
C LYS A 4 -2.36 13.01 11.44
N LEU A 5 -2.48 12.25 10.36
CA LEU A 5 -3.71 12.18 9.56
C LEU A 5 -4.85 11.68 10.45
N THR A 6 -6.04 12.25 10.26
CA THR A 6 -7.27 11.62 10.72
C THR A 6 -7.51 10.34 9.92
N ARG A 7 -8.39 9.47 10.43
CA ARG A 7 -8.74 8.23 9.71
C ARG A 7 -9.33 8.48 8.32
N ALA A 8 -10.10 9.56 8.17
CA ALA A 8 -10.68 9.93 6.87
C ALA A 8 -9.58 10.34 5.87
N GLU A 9 -8.67 11.22 6.29
CA GLU A 9 -7.54 11.63 5.45
C GLU A 9 -6.61 10.46 5.12
N LEU A 10 -6.40 9.53 6.07
CA LEU A 10 -5.65 8.30 5.82
C LEU A 10 -6.32 7.45 4.73
N ASN A 11 -7.63 7.31 4.76
CA ASN A 11 -8.37 6.57 3.73
C ASN A 11 -8.24 7.24 2.36
N ASP A 12 -8.36 8.57 2.28
CA ASP A 12 -8.16 9.30 1.01
C ASP A 12 -6.76 9.04 0.44
N ARG A 13 -5.73 9.03 1.30
CA ARG A 13 -4.35 8.70 0.87
C ARG A 13 -4.16 7.24 0.47
N LEU A 14 -4.88 6.32 1.09
CA LEU A 14 -4.88 4.91 0.70
C LEU A 14 -5.57 4.68 -0.65
N ASP A 15 -6.64 5.44 -0.94
CA ASP A 15 -7.28 5.44 -2.28
C ASP A 15 -6.33 5.98 -3.36
N ASP A 16 -5.60 7.06 -3.07
CA ASP A 16 -4.54 7.56 -3.96
C ASP A 16 -3.44 6.51 -4.19
N LEU A 17 -2.99 5.83 -3.13
CA LEU A 17 -2.01 4.75 -3.21
C LEU A 17 -2.55 3.58 -4.05
N LYS A 18 -3.83 3.22 -3.91
CA LYS A 18 -4.48 2.19 -4.71
C LYS A 18 -4.49 2.55 -6.19
N ALA A 19 -4.79 3.80 -6.53
CA ALA A 19 -4.73 4.27 -7.91
C ALA A 19 -3.30 4.20 -8.46
N ARG A 20 -2.29 4.55 -7.66
CA ARG A 20 -0.88 4.43 -8.04
C ARG A 20 -0.42 2.98 -8.20
N ALA A 21 -0.82 2.09 -7.30
CA ALA A 21 -0.55 0.66 -7.41
C ALA A 21 -1.09 0.10 -8.74
N ALA A 22 -2.28 0.52 -9.18
CA ALA A 22 -2.81 0.11 -10.48
C ALA A 22 -1.99 0.61 -11.69
N ILE A 23 -1.26 1.73 -11.54
CA ILE A 23 -0.32 2.23 -12.55
C ILE A 23 0.98 1.42 -12.50
N ILE A 24 1.56 1.25 -11.31
CA ILE A 24 2.79 0.46 -11.07
C ILE A 24 2.62 -0.97 -11.62
N ALA A 25 1.47 -1.62 -11.38
CA ALA A 25 1.17 -2.95 -11.89
C ALA A 25 1.26 -3.07 -13.43
N LYS A 26 1.08 -1.96 -14.15
CA LYS A 26 1.12 -1.90 -15.62
C LYS A 26 2.45 -1.40 -16.16
N SER A 27 3.16 -0.59 -15.39
CA SER A 27 4.33 0.16 -15.86
C SER A 27 5.66 -0.38 -15.33
N SER A 28 5.64 -1.08 -14.20
CA SER A 28 6.84 -1.58 -13.54
C SER A 28 7.10 -3.07 -13.82
N PRO A 29 8.36 -3.52 -13.79
CA PRO A 29 8.71 -4.93 -13.96
C PRO A 29 8.05 -5.83 -12.90
N ALA A 30 7.61 -7.02 -13.31
CA ALA A 30 7.12 -8.04 -12.38
C ALA A 30 8.23 -8.38 -11.37
N GLY A 31 7.88 -8.42 -10.07
CA GLY A 31 8.83 -8.59 -8.96
C GLY A 31 9.32 -7.28 -8.33
N GLU A 32 9.26 -6.14 -9.03
CA GLU A 32 9.61 -4.82 -8.48
C GLU A 32 8.37 -4.03 -8.02
N GLN A 33 7.21 -4.34 -8.59
CA GLN A 33 5.94 -3.64 -8.36
C GLN A 33 5.56 -3.50 -6.87
N ALA A 34 5.58 -4.62 -6.12
CA ALA A 34 5.21 -4.61 -4.71
C ALA A 34 6.17 -3.75 -3.88
N GLN A 35 7.46 -3.77 -4.22
CA GLN A 35 8.47 -2.96 -3.53
C GLN A 35 8.28 -1.46 -3.81
N GLU A 36 7.91 -1.08 -5.03
CA GLU A 36 7.59 0.32 -5.35
C GLU A 36 6.36 0.82 -4.58
N VAL A 37 5.29 0.02 -4.51
CA VAL A 37 4.11 0.36 -3.69
C VAL A 37 4.46 0.47 -2.22
N ALA A 38 5.29 -0.44 -1.70
CA ALA A 38 5.77 -0.37 -0.32
C ALA A 38 6.57 0.91 -0.03
N GLY A 39 7.43 1.34 -0.96
CA GLY A 39 8.18 2.58 -0.83
C GLY A 39 7.28 3.83 -0.77
N GLU A 40 6.20 3.87 -1.57
CA GLU A 40 5.21 4.95 -1.46
C GLU A 40 4.44 4.90 -0.14
N ALA A 41 4.13 3.70 0.36
CA ALA A 41 3.49 3.50 1.65
C ALA A 41 4.38 3.95 2.83
N GLU A 42 5.69 3.71 2.80
CA GLU A 42 6.63 4.16 3.86
C GLU A 42 6.62 5.68 4.03
N VAL A 43 6.45 6.45 2.95
CA VAL A 43 6.31 7.91 3.03
C VAL A 43 5.02 8.29 3.75
N LEU A 44 3.92 7.58 3.46
CA LEU A 44 2.63 7.83 4.08
C LEU A 44 2.62 7.44 5.56
N GLU A 45 3.30 6.35 5.93
CA GLU A 45 3.40 5.82 7.30
C GLU A 45 3.86 6.86 8.33
N GLN A 46 4.76 7.77 7.92
CA GLN A 46 5.27 8.86 8.76
C GLN A 46 4.16 9.78 9.29
N TYR A 47 3.04 9.87 8.58
CA TYR A 47 1.89 10.69 8.95
C TYR A 47 0.76 9.89 9.62
N VAL A 48 0.88 8.57 9.73
CA VAL A 48 -0.13 7.70 10.34
C VAL A 48 -0.04 7.78 11.86
N ALA A 49 -1.20 7.89 12.52
CA ALA A 49 -1.30 7.81 13.96
C ALA A 49 -1.04 6.38 14.44
N THR A 50 -0.40 6.21 15.61
CA THR A 50 -0.04 4.88 16.14
C THR A 50 -1.24 3.92 16.23
N GLN A 51 -2.43 4.42 16.57
CA GLN A 51 -3.67 3.62 16.64
C GLN A 51 -4.14 3.09 15.27
N ASP A 52 -3.67 3.71 14.18
CA ASP A 52 -4.07 3.41 12.81
C ASP A 52 -3.01 2.60 12.05
N HIS A 53 -1.80 2.38 12.63
CA HIS A 53 -0.70 1.64 11.99
C HIS A 53 -1.12 0.27 11.50
N ARG A 54 -1.76 -0.56 12.34
CA ARG A 54 -2.21 -1.89 11.93
C ARG A 54 -3.17 -1.82 10.75
N TYR A 55 -4.15 -0.91 10.82
CA TYR A 55 -5.09 -0.73 9.73
C TYR A 55 -4.39 -0.30 8.45
N PHE A 56 -3.44 0.62 8.55
CA PHE A 56 -2.66 1.08 7.42
C PHE A 56 -1.91 -0.07 6.74
N HIS A 57 -1.19 -0.92 7.50
CA HIS A 57 -0.50 -2.08 6.93
C HIS A 57 -1.46 -3.09 6.29
N ASP A 58 -2.59 -3.39 6.95
CA ASP A 58 -3.62 -4.30 6.41
C ASP A 58 -4.17 -3.77 5.08
N GLN A 59 -4.37 -2.45 4.95
CA GLN A 59 -4.83 -1.83 3.70
C GLN A 59 -3.76 -1.81 2.61
N VAL A 60 -2.50 -1.55 2.94
CA VAL A 60 -1.39 -1.59 1.98
C VAL A 60 -1.21 -3.01 1.42
N GLU A 61 -1.27 -4.04 2.28
CA GLU A 61 -1.23 -5.44 1.84
C GLU A 61 -2.39 -5.76 0.90
N ALA A 62 -3.60 -5.32 1.24
CA ALA A 62 -4.79 -5.51 0.39
C ALA A 62 -4.62 -4.82 -0.97
N ILE A 63 -4.07 -3.61 -1.03
CA ILE A 63 -3.79 -2.90 -2.29
C ILE A 63 -2.80 -3.68 -3.17
N ILE A 64 -1.70 -4.16 -2.60
CA ILE A 64 -0.68 -4.94 -3.32
C ILE A 64 -1.30 -6.24 -3.86
N ARG A 65 -2.11 -6.93 -3.05
CA ARG A 65 -2.81 -8.16 -3.44
C ARG A 65 -3.86 -7.91 -4.53
N ASP A 66 -4.70 -6.90 -4.37
CA ASP A 66 -5.74 -6.52 -5.35
C ASP A 66 -5.13 -6.12 -6.70
N ALA A 67 -3.94 -5.52 -6.67
CA ALA A 67 -3.20 -5.18 -7.88
C ALA A 67 -2.51 -6.39 -8.55
N GLY A 68 -2.58 -7.58 -7.95
CA GLY A 68 -1.97 -8.81 -8.48
C GLY A 68 -0.45 -8.84 -8.37
N MET A 69 0.13 -8.05 -7.46
CA MET A 69 1.59 -7.91 -7.29
C MET A 69 2.19 -8.94 -6.33
N VAL A 70 1.38 -9.83 -5.77
CA VAL A 70 1.86 -10.98 -5.00
C VAL A 70 2.16 -12.12 -5.96
N GLU A 71 3.28 -12.82 -5.75
CA GLU A 71 3.48 -14.10 -6.41
C GLU A 71 2.29 -15.02 -6.05
N PRO A 72 1.67 -15.72 -7.01
CA PRO A 72 0.70 -16.75 -6.66
C PRO A 72 1.44 -17.74 -5.76
N GLU A 73 0.91 -17.99 -4.56
CA GLU A 73 1.38 -19.11 -3.74
C GLU A 73 1.41 -20.32 -4.65
N ALA A 74 2.62 -20.78 -5.02
CA ALA A 74 2.77 -21.98 -5.80
C ALA A 74 2.04 -23.06 -5.02
N GLY A 75 0.94 -23.56 -5.60
CA GLY A 75 0.11 -24.57 -4.98
C GLY A 75 1.02 -25.67 -4.47
N ASN A 76 1.08 -25.81 -3.15
CA ASN A 76 1.90 -26.81 -2.52
C ASN A 76 1.18 -28.15 -2.78
N GLU A 77 1.61 -28.84 -3.84
CA GLU A 77 1.24 -30.22 -4.19
C GLU A 77 1.49 -31.18 -3.01
#